data_AF-A0A961RHD4-F1
#
_entry.id   AF-A0A961RHD4-F1
#
_cell.length_a   1.000
_cell.length_b   1.000
_cell.length_c   1.000
_cell.angle_alpha   90.00
_cell.angle_beta   90.00
_cell.angle_gamma   90.00
#
_symmetry.space_group_name_H-M   'P 1'
#
loop_
_entity.id
_entity.type
_entity.pdbx_description
1 polymer ?
#
loop_
_entity_poly.entity_id
_entity_poly.type
_entity_poly.pdbx_seq_one_letter_code
_entity_poly.pdbx_strand_id
1 'polypeptide(L)' 'MTYCVGLQLDKGIVFMSDTRTNAGVDNVSVFKKMFTWEVPGERLITLMTAGNLATTQSVVSLLD' A
#
# COMPACT_ATOMS: atom_id res chain seq x y z
N MET A 1 1.97 6.66 12.44
CA MET A 1 2.00 7.68 11.36
C MET A 1 2.10 6.91 10.08
N THR A 2 1.17 7.13 9.14
CA THR A 2 1.04 6.37 7.91
C THR A 2 0.95 7.35 6.76
N TYR A 3 1.85 7.22 5.79
CA TYR A 3 1.96 8.13 4.67
C TYR A 3 2.35 7.39 3.38
N CYS A 4 1.55 7.63 2.34
CA CYS A 4 1.77 7.12 1.00
C CYS A 4 1.63 8.27 -0.01
N VAL A 5 2.39 8.22 -1.10
CA VAL A 5 2.34 9.19 -2.19
C VAL A 5 2.41 8.47 -3.54
N GLY A 6 1.56 8.91 -4.47
CA GLY A 6 1.58 8.51 -5.87
C GLY A 6 1.73 9.76 -6.73
N LEU A 7 2.65 9.73 -7.70
CA LEU A 7 2.92 10.83 -8.62
C LEU A 7 2.68 10.35 -10.05
N GLN A 8 1.82 11.06 -10.78
CA GLN A 8 1.64 10.87 -12.21
C GLN A 8 2.47 11.90 -12.96
N LEU A 9 3.35 11.44 -13.84
CA LEU A 9 4.26 12.22 -14.65
C LEU A 9 4.03 11.90 -16.13
N ASP A 10 4.47 12.77 -17.03
CA ASP A 10 4.38 12.52 -18.47
C ASP A 10 5.11 11.23 -18.89
N LYS A 11 6.16 10.84 -18.16
CA LYS A 11 6.97 9.64 -18.42
C LYS A 11 6.48 8.38 -17.71
N GLY A 12 5.48 8.47 -16.82
CA GLY A 12 5.02 7.31 -16.05
C GLY A 12 4.54 7.67 -14.65
N ILE A 13 4.49 6.68 -13.77
CA ILE A 13 3.92 6.80 -12.43
C ILE A 13 4.96 6.36 -11.38
N VAL A 14 5.05 7.09 -10.26
CA VAL A 14 5.93 6.77 -9.13
C VAL A 14 5.08 6.56 -7.88
N PHE A 15 5.38 5.50 -7.11
CA PHE A 15 4.71 5.20 -5.84
C PHE A 15 5.73 5.12 -4.72
N MET A 16 5.37 5.60 -3.52
CA MET A 16 6.17 5.45 -2.31
C MET A 16 5.27 5.36 -1.08
N SER A 17 5.56 4.41 -0.19
CA SER A 17 4.83 4.22 1.07
C SER A 17 5.79 4.00 2.23
N ASP A 18 5.50 4.59 3.39
CA ASP A 18 6.18 4.23 4.63
C ASP A 18 5.64 2.88 5.20
N THR A 19 6.25 2.37 6.28
CA THR A 19 5.86 1.08 6.88
C THR A 19 5.43 1.17 8.34
N ARG A 20 5.53 2.34 9.00
CA ARG A 20 5.11 2.50 10.40
C ARG A 20 3.59 2.44 10.49
N THR A 21 3.06 1.58 11.36
CA THR A 21 1.61 1.39 11.51
C THR A 21 1.23 1.29 12.97
N ASN A 22 0.10 1.90 13.35
CA ASN A 22 -0.53 1.64 14.63
C ASN A 22 -1.40 0.39 14.51
N ALA A 23 -1.02 -0.68 15.21
CA ALA A 23 -1.71 -1.98 15.22
C ALA A 23 -2.54 -2.20 16.51
N GLY A 24 -2.67 -1.18 17.36
CA GLY A 24 -3.36 -1.24 18.64
C GLY A 24 -2.74 -0.27 19.66
N VAL A 25 -3.38 -0.15 20.82
CA VAL A 25 -2.83 0.62 21.94
C VAL A 25 -1.44 0.07 22.27
N ASP A 26 -0.45 0.96 22.33
CA ASP A 26 0.97 0.65 22.57
C ASP A 26 1.62 -0.35 21.59
N ASN A 27 1.01 -0.56 20.42
CA ASN A 27 1.57 -1.41 19.38
C ASN A 27 1.82 -0.62 18.09
N VAL A 28 3.05 -0.12 17.95
CA VAL A 28 3.53 0.48 16.71
C VAL A 28 4.54 -0.46 16.07
N SER A 29 4.20 -0.97 14.89
CA SER A 29 4.93 -2.03 14.21
C SER A 29 5.15 -1.71 12.73
N VAL A 30 5.91 -2.57 12.04
CA VAL A 30 6.26 -2.43 10.63
C VAL A 30 5.34 -3.32 9.79
N PHE A 31 4.52 -2.71 8.93
CA PHE A 31 3.66 -3.42 7.99
C PHE A 31 3.82 -2.86 6.58
N LYS A 32 3.81 -3.75 5.57
CA LYS A 32 3.83 -3.38 4.16
C LYS A 32 2.55 -2.64 3.80
N LYS A 33 2.68 -1.51 3.11
CA LYS A 33 1.55 -0.69 2.66
C LYS A 33 1.45 -0.54 1.15
N MET A 34 2.32 -1.20 0.39
CA MET A 34 2.34 -1.16 -1.07
C MET A 34 2.28 -2.58 -1.61
N PHE A 35 1.32 -2.83 -2.49
CA PHE A 35 1.03 -4.12 -3.09
C PHE A 35 0.95 -3.92 -4.61
N THR A 36 1.59 -4.80 -5.38
CA THR A 36 1.63 -4.69 -6.84
C THR A 36 1.27 -6.04 -7.44
N TRP A 37 0.32 -6.02 -8.37
CA TRP A 37 -0.04 -7.16 -9.21
C TRP A 37 0.34 -6.84 -10.65
N GLU A 38 0.91 -7.81 -11.35
CA GLU A 38 1.46 -7.63 -12.69
C GLU A 38 1.11 -8.80 -13.61
N VAL A 39 0.73 -8.47 -14.85
CA VAL A 39 0.79 -9.38 -16.00
C VAL A 39 1.84 -8.80 -16.96
N PRO A 40 3.04 -9.40 -17.06
CA PRO A 40 4.15 -8.82 -17.82
C PRO A 40 3.79 -8.52 -19.27
N GLY A 41 4.08 -7.30 -19.73
CA GLY A 41 3.77 -6.84 -21.08
C GLY A 41 2.30 -6.43 -21.32
N GLU A 42 1.43 -6.57 -20.32
CA GLU A 42 0.00 -6.24 -20.44
C GLU A 42 -0.44 -5.17 -19.44
N ARG A 43 -0.28 -5.42 -18.13
CA ARG A 43 -0.78 -4.50 -17.08
C ARG A 43 0.01 -4.60 -15.78
N LEU A 44 0.09 -3.48 -15.07
CA LEU A 44 0.63 -3.38 -13.71
C LEU A 44 -0.31 -2.51 -12.88
N ILE A 45 -0.73 -3.01 -11.72
CA ILE A 45 -1.61 -2.30 -10.78
C ILE A 45 -0.92 -2.26 -9.42
N THR A 46 -0.75 -1.06 -8.86
CA THR A 46 -0.21 -0.85 -7.51
C THR A 46 -1.26 -0.23 -6.61
N LEU A 47 -1.48 -0.84 -5.45
CA LEU A 47 -2.34 -0.36 -4.37
C LEU A 47 -1.48 0.09 -3.18
N MET A 48 -1.81 1.25 -2.60
CA MET A 48 -1.22 1.71 -1.34
C MET A 48 -2.29 1.87 -0.26
N THR A 49 -1.97 1.54 1.00
CA THR A 49 -2.93 1.52 2.10
C THR A 49 -2.67 2.60 3.16
N ALA A 50 -3.75 3.14 3.71
CA ALA A 50 -3.74 4.02 4.88
C ALA A 50 -5.01 3.82 5.70
N GLY A 51 -4.97 4.15 7.00
CA GLY A 51 -6.10 4.01 7.91
C GLY A 51 -6.00 2.76 8.79
N ASN A 52 -7.15 2.11 9.04
CA ASN A 52 -7.23 0.96 9.95
C ASN A 52 -6.53 -0.27 9.35
N LEU A 53 -5.57 -0.84 10.11
CA LEU A 53 -4.77 -1.97 9.65
C LEU A 53 -5.63 -3.20 9.30
N ALA A 54 -6.58 -3.57 10.17
CA ALA A 54 -7.44 -4.74 9.92
C ALA A 54 -8.27 -4.56 8.65
N THR A 55 -8.91 -3.39 8.47
CA THR A 55 -9.71 -3.11 7.27
C THR A 55 -8.86 -3.18 6.00
N THR A 56 -7.69 -2.54 5.99
CA THR A 56 -6.81 -2.55 4.81
C THR A 56 -6.28 -3.95 4.49
N GLN A 57 -5.95 -4.75 5.50
CA GLN A 57 -5.54 -6.14 5.32
C GLN A 57 -6.68 -7.02 4.78
N SER A 58 -7.91 -6.86 5.28
CA SER A 58 -9.07 -7.60 4.75
C SER A 58 -9.33 -7.29 3.28
N VAL A 59 -9.19 -6.02 2.86
CA VAL A 59 -9.34 -5.64 1.45
C VAL A 59 -8.24 -6.24 0.59
N VAL A 60 -6.98 -6.13 1.01
CA VAL A 60 -5.85 -6.72 0.27
C VAL A 60 -6.01 -8.24 0.15
N SER A 61 -6.37 -8.92 1.24
CA SER A 61 -6.54 -10.38 1.25
C SER A 61 -7.70 -10.87 0.38
N LEU A 62 -8.67 -10.02 0.05
CA LEU A 62 -9.76 -10.36 -0.87
C LEU A 62 -9.36 -10.17 -2.34
N LEU A 63 -8.38 -9.30 -2.60
CA LEU A 63 -7.89 -8.98 -3.95
C LEU A 63 -6.72 -9.86 -4.39
N ASP A 64 -6.01 -10.47 -3.44
CA ASP A 64 -4.93 -11.46 -3.67
C ASP A 64 -5.51 -12.84 -4.02
#